data_AF-A0A0B2BTT6-F1
#
_entry.id   AF-A0A0B2BTT6-F1
#
_cell.length_a   1.000
_cell.length_b   1.000
_cell.length_c   1.000
_cell.angle_alpha   90.00
_cell.angle_beta   90.00
_cell.angle_gamma   90.00
#
_symmetry.space_group_name_H-M   'P 1'
#
loop_
_entity.id
_entity.type
_entity.pdbx_description
1 polymer ?
#
loop_
_entity_poly.entity_id
_entity_poly.type
_entity_poly.pdbx_seq_one_letter_code
_entity_poly.pdbx_strand_id
1 'polypeptide(L)'
;MAFTQAGLCLPIDPEVRMNRINRVLPAAVLLLVAACDGPQEQAGETADVASGAVESEDSMTSGPAETLGERADEAAESAAEAVDARADALEERADAQRDAADRQAEALEQQAEQVRGR
;
A
#
# COMPACT_ATOMS: atom_id res chain seq x y z
N MET A 1 -0.54 -48.27 5.05
CA MET A 1 0.33 -47.12 4.68
C MET A 1 0.60 -46.36 5.97
N ALA A 2 1.86 -46.29 6.39
CA ALA A 2 2.26 -45.79 7.70
C ALA A 2 3.32 -44.69 7.55
N PHE A 3 3.35 -43.76 8.53
CA PHE A 3 4.42 -42.79 8.85
C PHE A 3 4.64 -41.65 7.82
N THR A 4 4.88 -40.36 8.13
CA THR A 4 5.38 -39.71 9.36
C THR A 4 5.14 -38.19 9.30
N GLN A 5 4.98 -37.57 10.48
CA GLN A 5 5.11 -36.15 10.78
C GLN A 5 6.60 -35.78 10.96
N ALA A 6 7.09 -34.73 10.29
CA ALA A 6 8.35 -34.02 10.60
C ALA A 6 8.21 -32.58 10.08
N GLY A 7 8.43 -31.50 10.84
CA GLY A 7 9.28 -31.35 12.01
C GLY A 7 10.69 -30.91 11.62
N LEU A 8 10.84 -29.77 10.95
CA LEU A 8 12.10 -29.03 10.74
C LEU A 8 11.70 -27.54 10.80
N CYS A 9 11.94 -26.73 11.86
CA CYS A 9 13.18 -26.51 12.60
C CYS A 9 14.38 -26.32 11.67
N LEU A 10 14.36 -25.23 10.89
CA LEU A 10 15.59 -24.64 10.38
C LEU A 10 16.12 -23.64 11.44
N PRO A 11 17.42 -23.74 11.80
CA PRO A 11 18.06 -22.86 12.76
C PRO A 11 18.20 -21.44 12.17
N ILE A 12 17.83 -20.44 12.96
CA ILE A 12 18.20 -19.04 12.72
C ILE A 12 19.60 -18.87 13.28
N ASP A 13 20.62 -18.97 12.43
CA ASP A 13 21.99 -18.61 12.79
C ASP A 13 22.10 -17.09 12.95
N PRO A 14 22.51 -16.56 14.13
CA PRO A 14 22.58 -15.12 14.38
C PRO A 14 23.83 -14.42 13.79
N GLU A 15 24.73 -15.14 13.11
CA GLU A 15 26.01 -14.57 12.64
C GLU A 15 25.99 -13.90 11.26
N VAL A 16 24.90 -14.00 10.48
CA VAL A 16 24.79 -13.36 9.15
C VAL A 16 24.24 -11.91 9.25
N ARG A 17 24.45 -11.23 10.39
CA ARG A 17 23.86 -9.91 10.64
C ARG A 17 24.70 -8.72 10.18
N MET A 18 26.01 -8.88 9.95
CA MET A 18 26.88 -7.70 9.79
C MET A 18 27.32 -7.37 8.36
N ASN A 19 27.01 -8.19 7.34
CA ASN A 19 27.48 -7.95 5.96
C ASN A 19 26.35 -7.81 4.91
N ARG A 20 25.08 -7.75 5.35
CA ARG A 20 23.91 -7.53 4.47
C ARG A 20 23.51 -6.07 4.33
N ILE A 21 23.89 -5.20 5.28
CA ILE A 21 23.48 -3.79 5.29
C ILE A 21 24.05 -3.02 4.08
N ASN A 22 25.21 -3.43 3.55
CA ASN A 22 25.84 -2.75 2.41
C ASN A 22 25.37 -3.22 1.01
N ARG A 23 24.40 -4.15 0.94
CA ARG A 23 23.83 -4.63 -0.34
C ARG A 23 22.34 -4.32 -0.52
N VAL A 24 21.67 -3.78 0.50
CA VAL A 24 20.25 -3.42 0.41
C VAL A 24 20.06 -2.01 -0.17
N LEU A 25 21.07 -1.14 -0.07
CA LEU A 25 20.94 0.25 -0.51
C LEU A 25 20.73 0.48 -2.03
N PRO A 26 21.30 -0.28 -2.98
CA PRO A 26 21.11 0.03 -4.40
C PRO A 26 19.79 -0.50 -4.98
N ALA A 27 19.09 -1.40 -4.29
CA ALA A 27 17.83 -1.97 -4.79
C ALA A 27 16.62 -1.04 -4.63
N ALA A 28 16.65 -0.13 -3.64
CA ALA A 28 15.53 0.78 -3.38
C ALA A 28 15.41 1.93 -4.40
N VAL A 29 16.51 2.32 -5.05
CA VAL A 29 16.54 3.46 -5.99
C VAL A 29 16.01 3.08 -7.38
N LEU A 30 16.11 1.81 -7.79
CA LEU A 30 15.60 1.35 -9.10
C LEU A 30 14.08 1.19 -9.15
N LEU A 31 13.38 1.21 -8.02
CA LEU A 31 11.91 1.16 -7.99
C LEU A 31 11.25 2.53 -8.21
N LEU A 32 12.01 3.63 -8.16
CA LEU A 32 11.46 4.99 -8.30
C LEU A 32 11.43 5.50 -9.75
N VAL A 33 12.01 4.77 -10.71
CA VAL A 33 12.13 5.23 -12.12
C VAL A 33 11.18 4.48 -13.07
N ALA A 34 10.50 3.44 -12.61
CA ALA A 34 9.48 2.72 -13.40
C ALA A 34 8.05 3.25 -13.17
N ALA A 35 7.91 4.51 -12.74
CA ALA A 35 6.68 5.02 -12.11
C ALA A 35 6.01 6.17 -12.89
N CYS A 36 6.28 6.31 -14.18
CA CYS A 36 5.55 7.29 -15.00
C CYS A 36 4.34 6.69 -15.73
N ASP A 37 4.38 5.40 -16.11
CA ASP A 37 3.27 4.75 -16.84
C ASP A 37 2.59 3.67 -15.99
N GLY A 38 1.26 3.70 -15.97
CA GLY A 38 0.43 2.78 -15.19
C GLY A 38 0.50 1.33 -15.68
N PRO A 39 0.10 0.34 -14.85
CA PRO A 39 0.17 -1.08 -15.23
C PRO A 39 -0.78 -1.43 -16.39
N GLN A 40 -1.91 -0.74 -16.56
CA GLN A 40 -2.81 -0.96 -17.69
C GLN A 40 -2.32 -0.22 -18.94
N GLU A 41 -1.76 0.97 -18.77
CA GLU A 41 -1.09 1.71 -19.84
C GLU A 41 0.03 0.90 -20.50
N GLN A 42 0.96 0.33 -19.71
CA GLN A 42 2.03 -0.54 -20.22
C GLN A 42 1.50 -1.80 -20.93
N ALA A 43 0.42 -2.38 -20.39
CA ALA A 43 -0.24 -3.53 -21.01
C ALA A 43 -0.89 -3.16 -22.36
N GLY A 44 -1.43 -1.95 -22.46
CA GLY A 44 -2.00 -1.38 -23.68
C GLY A 44 -0.94 -1.11 -24.74
N GLU A 45 0.16 -0.45 -24.37
CA GLU A 45 1.31 -0.18 -25.25
C GLU A 45 1.85 -1.49 -25.85
N THR A 46 2.08 -2.51 -25.02
CA THR A 46 2.54 -3.82 -25.48
C THR A 46 1.57 -4.45 -26.48
N ALA A 47 0.25 -4.28 -26.28
CA ALA A 47 -0.78 -4.81 -27.18
C ALA A 47 -0.84 -4.05 -28.51
N ASP A 48 -0.63 -2.73 -28.49
CA ASP A 48 -0.61 -1.90 -29.69
C ASP A 48 0.62 -2.21 -30.57
N VAL A 49 1.78 -2.41 -29.95
CA VAL A 49 2.99 -2.86 -30.64
C VAL A 49 2.81 -4.27 -31.21
N ALA A 50 2.25 -5.21 -30.42
CA ALA A 50 2.02 -6.59 -30.88
C ALA A 50 1.00 -6.69 -32.02
N SER A 51 0.02 -5.79 -32.06
CA SER A 51 -1.00 -5.74 -33.12
C SER A 51 -0.57 -4.93 -34.35
N GLY A 52 0.56 -4.22 -34.28
CA GLY A 52 1.03 -3.31 -35.33
C GLY A 52 0.19 -2.04 -35.45
N ALA A 53 -0.56 -1.69 -34.40
CA ALA A 53 -1.28 -0.42 -34.32
C ALA A 53 -0.34 0.79 -34.22
N VAL A 54 0.87 0.56 -33.70
CA VAL A 54 2.00 1.51 -33.69
C VAL A 54 3.27 0.82 -34.24
N GLU A 55 4.18 1.60 -34.82
CA GLU A 55 5.39 1.03 -35.49
C GLU A 55 6.47 0.57 -34.50
N SER A 56 6.48 1.10 -33.28
CA SER A 56 7.42 0.72 -32.22
C SER A 56 6.94 1.24 -30.86
N GLU A 57 7.46 0.68 -29.77
CA GLU A 57 7.31 1.20 -28.38
C GLU A 57 7.76 2.68 -28.29
N ASP A 58 8.83 3.06 -29.02
CA ASP A 58 9.32 4.45 -29.09
C ASP A 58 8.46 5.39 -29.97
N SER A 59 7.24 4.99 -30.29
CA SER A 59 6.29 5.80 -31.05
C SER A 59 5.85 7.00 -30.22
N MET A 60 6.04 8.22 -30.74
CA MET A 60 5.45 9.45 -30.15
C MET A 60 3.91 9.50 -30.26
N THR A 61 3.28 8.49 -30.88
CA THR A 61 1.84 8.39 -31.04
C THR A 61 1.31 7.27 -30.18
N SER A 62 0.48 7.60 -29.19
CA SER A 62 -0.16 6.62 -28.34
C SER A 62 -1.13 5.74 -29.13
N GLY A 63 -1.10 4.45 -28.85
CA GLY A 63 -1.97 3.48 -29.48
C GLY A 63 -3.38 3.42 -28.83
N PRO A 64 -4.37 2.84 -29.51
CA PRO A 64 -5.73 2.73 -28.96
C PRO A 64 -5.84 1.95 -27.66
N ALA A 65 -5.02 0.90 -27.46
CA ALA A 65 -5.04 0.10 -26.25
C ALA A 65 -4.31 0.81 -25.10
N GLU A 66 -3.22 1.51 -25.37
CA GLU A 66 -2.50 2.39 -24.43
C GLU A 66 -3.44 3.45 -23.84
N THR A 67 -4.16 4.20 -24.69
CA THR A 67 -5.14 5.22 -24.23
C THR A 67 -6.27 4.63 -23.39
N LEU A 68 -6.69 3.39 -23.69
CA LEU A 68 -7.69 2.70 -22.86
C LEU A 68 -7.10 2.27 -21.51
N GLY A 69 -5.83 1.88 -21.49
CA GLY A 69 -5.07 1.55 -20.29
C GLY A 69 -4.93 2.75 -19.36
N GLU A 70 -4.47 3.89 -19.88
CA GLU A 70 -4.34 5.16 -19.15
C GLU A 70 -5.66 5.55 -18.46
N ARG A 71 -6.79 5.51 -19.19
CA ARG A 71 -8.10 5.82 -18.60
C ARG A 71 -8.55 4.82 -17.54
N ALA A 72 -8.16 3.55 -17.68
CA ALA A 72 -8.47 2.54 -16.68
C ALA A 72 -7.65 2.78 -15.41
N ASP A 73 -6.39 3.18 -15.55
CA ASP A 73 -5.51 3.54 -14.45
C ASP A 73 -6.01 4.82 -13.74
N GLU A 74 -6.38 5.88 -14.48
CA GLU A 74 -6.97 7.11 -13.93
C GLU A 74 -8.29 6.83 -13.16
N ALA A 75 -9.13 5.94 -13.71
CA ALA A 75 -10.36 5.53 -13.04
C ALA A 75 -10.10 4.72 -11.76
N ALA A 76 -9.07 3.86 -11.76
CA ALA A 76 -8.67 3.09 -10.59
C ALA A 76 -8.08 3.99 -9.50
N GLU A 77 -7.24 4.96 -9.87
CA GLU A 77 -6.69 5.96 -8.96
C GLU A 77 -7.80 6.81 -8.34
N SER A 78 -8.71 7.34 -9.15
CA SER A 78 -9.87 8.11 -8.66
C SER A 78 -10.73 7.29 -7.68
N ALA A 79 -10.90 5.99 -7.93
CA ALA A 79 -11.63 5.10 -7.03
C ALA A 79 -10.86 4.88 -5.72
N ALA A 80 -9.54 4.74 -5.77
CA ALA A 80 -8.67 4.60 -4.60
C ALA A 80 -8.71 5.87 -3.73
N GLU A 81 -8.57 7.06 -4.33
CA GLU A 81 -8.68 8.34 -3.63
C GLU A 81 -10.03 8.50 -2.94
N ALA A 82 -11.13 8.09 -3.59
CA ALA A 82 -12.46 8.14 -2.99
C ALA A 82 -12.62 7.19 -1.79
N VAL A 83 -11.90 6.06 -1.77
CA VAL A 83 -11.85 5.14 -0.63
C VAL A 83 -11.00 5.73 0.49
N ASP A 84 -9.86 6.31 0.16
CA ASP A 84 -8.94 6.95 1.11
C ASP A 84 -9.63 8.11 1.85
N ALA A 85 -10.29 9.00 1.11
CA ALA A 85 -11.07 10.10 1.68
C ALA A 85 -12.20 9.61 2.62
N ARG A 86 -12.78 8.43 2.35
CA ARG A 86 -13.77 7.82 3.27
C ARG A 86 -13.11 7.25 4.51
N ALA A 87 -11.92 6.68 4.39
CA ALA A 87 -11.15 6.17 5.50
C ALA A 87 -10.75 7.30 6.45
N ASP A 88 -10.22 8.40 5.92
CA ASP A 88 -9.88 9.61 6.68
C ASP A 88 -11.09 10.16 7.45
N ALA A 89 -12.25 10.27 6.78
CA ALA A 89 -13.47 10.72 7.42
C ALA A 89 -13.97 9.78 8.53
N LEU A 90 -13.67 8.47 8.45
CA LEU A 90 -13.98 7.51 9.51
C LEU A 90 -12.98 7.60 10.66
N GLU A 91 -11.70 7.80 10.38
CA GLU A 91 -10.65 8.01 11.37
C GLU A 91 -10.93 9.26 12.20
N GLU A 92 -11.24 10.39 11.57
CA GLU A 92 -11.58 11.64 12.26
C GLU A 92 -12.78 11.46 13.19
N ARG A 93 -13.80 10.70 12.76
CA ARG A 93 -14.97 10.37 13.60
C ARG A 93 -14.59 9.49 14.78
N ALA A 94 -13.71 8.52 14.57
CA ALA A 94 -13.26 7.62 15.62
C ALA A 94 -12.47 8.39 16.69
N ASP A 95 -11.59 9.30 16.27
CA ASP A 95 -10.80 10.13 17.18
C ASP A 95 -11.69 11.11 17.95
N ALA A 96 -12.66 11.74 17.30
CA ALA A 96 -13.64 12.58 18.00
C ALA A 96 -14.43 11.79 19.07
N GLN A 97 -14.74 10.51 18.82
CA GLN A 97 -15.40 9.64 19.80
C GLN A 97 -14.47 9.26 20.96
N ARG A 98 -13.20 8.96 20.67
CA ARG A 98 -12.19 8.68 21.70
C ARG A 98 -12.00 9.87 22.62
N ASP A 99 -11.79 11.06 22.06
CA ASP A 99 -11.66 12.31 22.82
C ASP A 99 -12.89 12.59 23.69
N ALA A 100 -14.09 12.32 23.17
CA ALA A 100 -15.32 12.47 23.93
C ALA A 100 -15.43 11.46 25.09
N ALA A 101 -14.94 10.23 24.90
CA ALA A 101 -14.91 9.21 25.93
C ALA A 101 -13.87 9.54 27.01
N ASP A 102 -12.68 10.01 26.62
CA ASP A 102 -11.61 10.38 27.54
C ASP A 102 -12.06 11.53 28.45
N ARG A 103 -12.67 12.58 27.89
CA ARG A 103 -13.26 13.67 28.70
C ARG A 103 -14.33 13.18 29.68
N GLN A 104 -15.14 12.20 29.28
CA GLN A 104 -16.14 11.62 30.18
C GLN A 104 -15.49 10.79 31.29
N ALA A 105 -14.44 10.03 30.96
CA ALA A 105 -13.68 9.25 31.93
C ALA A 105 -13.02 10.17 32.96
N GLU A 106 -12.35 11.24 32.53
CA GLU A 106 -11.76 12.25 33.41
C GLU A 106 -12.81 12.90 34.32
N ALA A 107 -13.99 13.21 33.81
CA ALA A 107 -15.06 13.80 34.60
C ALA A 107 -15.59 12.81 35.68
N LEU A 108 -15.67 11.52 35.35
CA LEU A 108 -16.07 10.48 36.30
C LEU A 108 -14.99 10.23 37.36
N GLU A 109 -13.71 10.27 36.96
CA GLU A 109 -12.58 10.15 37.89
C GLU A 109 -12.57 11.30 38.90
N GLN A 110 -12.71 12.54 38.44
CA GLN A 110 -12.81 13.71 39.32
C GLN A 110 -14.00 13.62 40.29
N GLN A 111 -15.14 13.08 39.85
CA GLN A 111 -16.29 12.84 40.73
C GLN A 111 -15.99 11.77 41.78
N ALA A 112 -15.32 10.69 41.39
CA ALA A 112 -14.93 9.61 42.29
C ALA A 112 -13.92 10.09 43.35
N GLU A 113 -12.95 10.92 42.97
CA GLU A 113 -12.00 11.52 43.90
C GLU A 113 -12.69 12.40 44.94
N GLN A 114 -13.65 13.23 44.54
CA GLN A 114 -14.46 14.04 45.47
C GLN A 114 -15.24 13.20 46.47
N VAL A 115 -15.69 12.00 46.07
CA VAL A 115 -16.38 11.06 46.97
C VAL A 115 -15.40 10.36 47.91
N ARG A 116 -14.22 9.95 47.43
CA ARG A 116 -13.19 9.27 48.25
C ARG A 116 -12.47 10.21 49.23
N GLY A 117 -12.37 11.49 48.89
CA GLY A 117 -11.76 12.51 49.73
C GLY A 117 -12.64 13.03 50.88
N ARG A 118 -13.86 12.47 51.05
CA ARG A 118 -14.75 12.70 52.19
C ARG A 118 -14.65 11.55 53.18
#